data_AF-A0A561X230-F1
#
_entry.id   AF-A0A561X230-F1
#
_cell.length_a   1.000
_cell.length_b   1.000
_cell.length_c   1.000
_cell.angle_alpha   90.00
_cell.angle_beta   90.00
_cell.angle_gamma   90.00
#
_symmetry.space_group_name_H-M   'P 1'
#
loop_
_entity.id
_entity.type
_entity.pdbx_description
1 polymer ?
#
loop_
_entity_poly.entity_id
_entity_poly.type
_entity_poly.pdbx_seq_one_letter_code
_entity_poly.pdbx_strand_id
1 'polypeptide(L)'
;MSETIAVIGAGVMGSGIAQTAAMAGKTVHFYDVSETALQNGLASVEKSLRRFVKAGQLSEQEAEAALGRIRPATGSARRSFCASSLKPGI
;
A
#
# COMPACT_ATOMS: atom_id res chain seq x y z
N MET A 1 -14.33 -5.80 -9.07
CA MET A 1 -14.10 -6.19 -7.65
C MET A 1 -12.93 -5.39 -7.11
N SER A 2 -13.19 -4.38 -6.28
CA SER A 2 -12.16 -3.61 -5.57
C SER A 2 -11.74 -4.41 -4.33
N GLU A 3 -10.71 -5.24 -4.49
CA GLU A 3 -10.11 -5.94 -3.34
C GLU A 3 -9.21 -4.98 -2.59
N THR A 4 -9.34 -5.00 -1.27
CA THR A 4 -8.60 -4.15 -0.35
C THR A 4 -7.54 -4.99 0.34
N ILE A 5 -6.28 -4.56 0.28
CA ILE A 5 -5.13 -5.26 0.86
C ILE A 5 -4.65 -4.48 2.07
N ALA A 6 -4.39 -5.14 3.21
CA ALA A 6 -3.56 -4.52 4.24
C ALA A 6 -2.15 -5.07 4.19
N VAL A 7 -1.24 -4.15 4.41
CA VAL A 7 0.16 -4.43 4.65
C VAL A 7 0.44 -4.01 6.07
N ILE A 8 0.78 -4.98 6.92
CA ILE A 8 1.19 -4.74 8.30
C ILE A 8 2.72 -4.78 8.32
N GLY A 9 3.33 -3.65 8.67
CA GLY A 9 4.77 -3.42 8.65
C GLY A 9 5.17 -2.56 7.45
N ALA A 10 5.66 -1.35 7.72
CA ALA A 10 6.14 -0.37 6.77
C ALA A 10 7.65 -0.44 6.49
N GLY A 11 8.24 -1.61 6.71
CA GLY A 11 9.61 -1.91 6.31
C GLY A 11 9.78 -2.07 4.80
N VAL A 12 10.99 -2.46 4.37
CA VAL A 12 11.38 -2.61 2.95
C VAL A 12 10.49 -3.58 2.18
N MET A 13 10.08 -4.69 2.79
CA MET A 13 9.18 -5.66 2.14
C MET A 13 7.74 -5.12 2.06
N GLY A 14 7.28 -4.41 3.09
CA GLY A 14 5.94 -3.84 3.13
C GLY A 14 5.74 -2.74 2.10
N SER A 15 6.72 -1.85 1.92
CA SER A 15 6.68 -0.82 0.87
C SER A 15 6.61 -1.45 -0.54
N GLY A 16 7.34 -2.54 -0.79
CA GLY A 16 7.27 -3.28 -2.05
C GLY A 16 5.88 -3.86 -2.33
N ILE A 17 5.29 -4.54 -1.34
CA ILE A 17 3.93 -5.10 -1.48
C ILE A 17 2.90 -3.98 -1.70
N ALA A 18 2.99 -2.90 -0.93
CA ALA A 18 2.09 -1.76 -1.04
C ALA A 18 2.17 -1.11 -2.43
N GLN A 19 3.38 -0.96 -2.96
CA GLN A 19 3.59 -0.43 -4.31
C GLN A 19 2.94 -1.34 -5.37
N THR A 20 3.23 -2.64 -5.37
CA THR A 20 2.68 -3.56 -6.37
C THR A 20 1.17 -3.64 -6.30
N ALA A 21 0.59 -3.67 -5.09
CA ALA A 21 -0.86 -3.67 -4.89
C ALA A 21 -1.51 -2.36 -5.38
N ALA A 22 -0.90 -1.20 -5.09
CA ALA A 22 -1.39 0.09 -5.55
C ALA A 22 -1.32 0.23 -7.09
N MET A 23 -0.24 -0.28 -7.71
CA MET A 23 -0.08 -0.34 -9.16
C MET A 23 -1.09 -1.29 -9.82
N ALA A 24 -1.46 -2.38 -9.14
CA ALA A 24 -2.53 -3.28 -9.58
C ALA A 24 -3.95 -2.67 -9.41
N GLY A 25 -4.05 -1.40 -9.00
CA GLY A 25 -5.31 -0.69 -8.83
C GLY A 25 -6.09 -1.06 -7.57
N LYS A 26 -5.45 -1.75 -6.61
CA LYS A 26 -6.07 -2.16 -5.34
C LYS A 26 -5.91 -1.08 -4.28
N THR A 27 -6.85 -1.01 -3.34
CA THR A 27 -6.74 -0.12 -2.19
C THR A 27 -5.83 -0.77 -1.15
N VAL A 28 -4.83 -0.03 -0.67
CA VAL A 28 -3.84 -0.55 0.28
C VAL A 28 -3.96 0.17 1.61
N HIS A 29 -4.25 -0.55 2.68
CA HIS A 29 -4.09 -0.02 4.03
C HIS A 29 -2.69 -0.35 4.55
N PHE A 30 -1.93 0.69 4.84
CA PHE A 30 -0.55 0.55 5.27
C PHE A 30 -0.48 0.81 6.77
N TYR A 31 -0.19 -0.23 7.54
CA TYR A 31 -0.17 -0.19 9.00
C TYR A 31 1.23 -0.36 9.54
N ASP A 32 1.61 0.46 10.51
CA ASP A 32 2.80 0.23 11.34
C ASP A 32 2.55 0.73 12.76
N VAL A 33 3.34 0.23 13.69
CA VAL A 33 3.39 0.72 15.08
C VAL A 33 4.13 2.04 15.17
N SER A 34 5.06 2.29 14.25
CA SER A 34 5.90 3.48 14.21
C SER A 34 5.51 4.39 13.06
N GLU A 35 5.14 5.63 13.37
CA GLU A 35 4.86 6.67 12.39
C GLU A 35 6.08 6.95 11.50
N THR A 36 7.29 6.91 12.06
CA THR A 36 8.52 7.09 11.28
C THR A 36 8.74 5.97 10.28
N ALA A 37 8.37 4.72 10.62
CA ALA A 37 8.42 3.62 9.68
C ALA A 37 7.41 3.80 8.53
N LEU A 38 6.19 4.28 8.83
CA LEU A 38 5.19 4.61 7.81
C LEU A 38 5.67 5.67 6.84
N GLN A 39 6.22 6.78 7.35
CA GLN A 39 6.75 7.85 6.51
C GLN A 39 7.91 7.35 5.64
N ASN A 40 8.83 6.57 6.20
CA ASN A 40 9.93 5.96 5.44
C ASN A 40 9.43 5.00 4.36
N GLY A 41 8.42 4.18 4.67
CA GLY A 41 7.80 3.26 3.73
C GLY A 41 7.13 4.01 2.58
N LEU A 42 6.34 5.05 2.88
CA LEU A 42 5.70 5.91 1.88
C LEU A 42 6.72 6.61 0.97
N ALA A 43 7.77 7.19 1.56
CA ALA A 43 8.85 7.83 0.81
C ALA A 43 9.57 6.82 -0.12
N SER A 44 9.74 5.58 0.35
CA SER A 44 10.31 4.49 -0.47
C SER A 44 9.42 4.15 -1.66
N VAL A 45 8.10 4.02 -1.45
CA VAL A 45 7.12 3.79 -2.53
C VAL A 45 7.13 4.95 -3.53
N GLU A 46 7.08 6.19 -3.06
CA GLU A 46 7.11 7.37 -3.92
C GLU A 46 8.38 7.41 -4.77
N LYS A 47 9.55 7.16 -4.17
CA LYS A 47 10.82 7.10 -4.88
C LYS A 47 10.82 6.02 -5.97
N SER A 48 10.27 4.85 -5.67
CA SER A 48 10.13 3.76 -6.64
C SER A 48 9.18 4.13 -7.78
N LEU A 49 8.01 4.69 -7.49
CA LEU A 49 7.05 5.15 -8.51
C LEU A 49 7.66 6.21 -9.42
N ARG A 50 8.37 7.20 -8.86
CA ARG A 50 9.11 8.20 -9.65
C ARG A 50 10.16 7.57 -10.57
N ARG A 51 10.80 6.47 -10.13
CA ARG A 51 11.74 5.72 -10.98
C ARG A 51 11.03 5.03 -12.14
N PHE A 52 9.83 4.47 -11.93
CA PHE A 52 9.02 3.89 -13.01
C PHE A 52 8.53 4.94 -14.00
N VAL A 53 8.16 6.13 -13.51
CA VAL A 53 7.82 7.28 -14.38
C VAL A 53 9.02 7.70 -15.23
N LYS A 54 10.20 7.87 -14.61
CA LYS A 54 11.43 8.19 -15.36
C LYS A 54 11.84 7.10 -16.35
N ALA A 55 11.52 5.85 -16.05
CA ALA A 55 11.76 4.72 -16.96
C ALA A 55 10.71 4.62 -18.08
N GLY A 56 9.67 5.46 -18.09
CA GLY A 56 8.59 5.42 -19.08
C GLY A 56 7.63 4.23 -18.90
N GLN A 57 7.68 3.53 -17.77
CA GLN A 57 6.80 2.39 -17.49
C GLN A 57 5.46 2.80 -16.87
N LEU A 58 5.35 4.03 -16.40
CA LEU A 58 4.17 4.58 -15.74
C LEU A 58 4.02 6.06 -16.07
N SER A 59 2.80 6.58 -16.16
CA SER A 59 2.56 8.03 -16.24
C SER A 59 2.60 8.68 -14.85
N GLU A 60 2.84 9.99 -14.78
CA GLU A 60 2.76 10.75 -13.52
C GLU A 60 1.38 10.63 -12.87
N GLN A 61 0.33 10.63 -13.69
CA GLN A 61 -1.06 10.50 -13.24
C GLN A 61 -1.34 9.13 -12.62
N GLU A 62 -0.82 8.05 -13.20
CA GLU A 62 -0.92 6.71 -12.64
C GLU A 62 -0.13 6.57 -11.34
N ALA A 63 1.02 7.23 -11.24
CA ALA A 63 1.85 7.21 -10.03
C ALA A 63 1.14 7.93 -8.88
N GLU A 64 0.55 9.10 -9.15
CA GLU A 64 -0.24 9.86 -8.19
C GLU A 64 -1.51 9.10 -7.79
N ALA A 65 -2.19 8.47 -8.75
CA ALA A 65 -3.33 7.61 -8.47
C ALA A 65 -2.95 6.39 -7.61
N ALA A 66 -1.79 5.77 -7.85
CA ALA A 66 -1.28 4.67 -7.03
C ALA A 66 -1.00 5.14 -5.59
N LEU A 67 -0.36 6.29 -5.41
CA LEU A 67 -0.14 6.87 -4.07
C LEU A 67 -1.47 7.18 -3.37
N GLY A 68 -2.45 7.72 -4.08
CA GLY A 68 -3.79 8.00 -3.54
C GLY A 68 -4.58 6.76 -3.10
N ARG A 69 -4.19 5.56 -3.56
CA ARG A 69 -4.76 4.28 -3.11
C ARG A 69 -4.14 3.77 -1.81
N ILE A 70 -2.99 4.30 -1.40
CA ILE A 70 -2.32 3.92 -0.16
C ILE A 70 -2.88 4.77 0.99
N ARG A 71 -3.40 4.09 2.00
CA ARG A 71 -4.01 4.67 3.19
C ARG A 71 -3.15 4.31 4.40
N PRO A 72 -2.18 5.18 4.77
CA PRO A 72 -1.38 4.97 5.96
C PRO A 72 -2.24 5.12 7.21
N ALA A 73 -2.04 4.24 8.19
CA ALA A 73 -2.73 4.29 9.46
C ALA A 73 -1.82 3.79 10.58
N THR A 74 -1.74 4.55 11.66
CA THR A 74 -1.03 4.20 12.89
C THR A 74 -2.01 3.54 13.86
N GLY A 75 -1.64 2.39 14.43
CA GLY A 75 -2.42 1.72 15.49
C GLY A 75 -2.50 0.20 15.35
N SER A 76 -2.61 -0.47 16.51
CA SER A 76 -2.75 -1.92 16.65
C SER A 76 -3.89 -2.44 15.76
N ALA A 77 -3.56 -3.07 14.64
CA ALA A 77 -4.51 -3.60 13.68
C ALA A 77 -5.25 -4.82 14.26
N ARG A 78 -6.21 -4.58 15.17
CA ARG A 78 -7.23 -5.54 15.56
C ARG A 78 -8.52 -5.24 14.80
N ARG A 79 -8.43 -5.27 13.47
CA ARG A 79 -9.59 -5.53 12.60
C ARG A 79 -9.22 -6.74 11.76
N SER A 80 -10.02 -7.80 11.91
CA SER A 80 -9.89 -9.08 11.22
C SER A 80 -9.50 -8.86 9.75
N PHE A 81 -8.23 -9.06 9.43
CA PHE A 81 -7.73 -8.95 8.06
C PHE A 81 -7.76 -10.34 7.45
N CYS A 82 -8.94 -10.76 7.03
CA CYS A 82 -9.10 -11.92 6.18
C CYS A 82 -9.75 -11.47 4.89
N ALA A 83 -9.00 -11.52 3.78
CA ALA A 83 -9.61 -11.42 2.45
C ALA A 83 -8.69 -11.99 1.36
N SER A 84 -8.19 -13.20 1.54
CA SER A 84 -8.48 -14.24 0.55
C SER A 84 -9.28 -15.31 1.29
N SER A 85 -10.60 -15.27 1.12
CA SER A 85 -11.57 -16.25 1.64
C SER A 85 -11.84 -16.25 3.16
N LEU A 86 -12.87 -15.53 3.60
CA LEU A 86 -13.75 -16.01 4.69
C LEU A 86 -15.10 -15.28 4.64
N LYS A 87 -16.12 -15.95 4.08
CA LYS A 87 -17.49 -15.92 4.66
C LYS A 87 -17.39 -16.67 6.01
N PRO A 88 -18.01 -16.18 7.09
CA PRO A 88 -19.47 -16.23 7.28
C PRO A 88 -20.02 -14.86 7.74
N GLY A 89 -21.25 -14.45 7.43
CA GLY A 89 -22.45 -15.26 7.47
C GLY A 89 -23.08 -15.23 8.87
N ILE A 90 -23.40 -14.03 9.37
CA ILE A 90 -24.54 -13.70 10.26
C ILE A 90 -24.80 -12.20 10.16
#